data_AF-A0A2E2EBA9-F1
#
_entry.id   AF-A0A2E2EBA9-F1
#
_cell.length_a   1.000
_cell.length_b   1.000
_cell.length_c   1.000
_cell.angle_alpha   90.00
_cell.angle_beta   90.00
_cell.angle_gamma   90.00
#
_symmetry.space_group_name_H-M   'P 1'
#
loop_
_entity.id
_entity.type
_entity.pdbx_description
1 polymer ?
#
loop_
_entity_poly.entity_id
_entity_poly.type
_entity_poly.pdbx_seq_one_letter_code
_entity_poly.pdbx_strand_id
1 'polypeptide(L)'
;MIKWTPKSENDLENILIHITKNFDIDLASEIVYGIIDYTEITLTKNPLAGKLLTSNPLFAKLVYKGNSIYYCENPTDKNLYIVYVQARKMKFKPRRLNDNEVA
;
A
#
# COMPACT_ATOMS: atom_id res chain seq x y z
N MET A 1 -12.27 -14.70 -2.71
CA MET A 1 -12.31 -13.55 -3.63
C MET A 1 -11.70 -12.34 -2.94
N ILE A 2 -11.04 -11.44 -3.68
CA ILE A 2 -10.47 -10.20 -3.11
C ILE A 2 -11.51 -9.10 -3.27
N LYS A 3 -11.72 -8.32 -2.21
CA LYS A 3 -12.67 -7.20 -2.18
C LYS A 3 -11.97 -5.94 -1.71
N TRP A 4 -12.13 -4.87 -2.46
CA TRP A 4 -11.69 -3.54 -2.06
C TRP A 4 -12.80 -2.89 -1.23
N THR A 5 -12.44 -2.31 -0.10
CA THR A 5 -13.39 -1.54 0.72
C THR A 5 -13.49 -0.11 0.17
N PRO A 6 -14.61 0.61 0.41
CA PRO A 6 -14.75 2.02 0.02
C PRO A 6 -13.60 2.89 0.55
N LYS A 7 -13.06 2.54 1.72
CA LYS A 7 -11.92 3.24 2.30
C LYS A 7 -10.65 3.05 1.46
N SER A 8 -10.34 1.82 1.06
CA SER A 8 -9.18 1.51 0.23
C SER A 8 -9.28 2.10 -1.18
N GLU A 9 -10.49 2.14 -1.76
CA GLU A 9 -10.74 2.77 -3.06
C GLU A 9 -10.46 4.27 -3.00
N ASN A 10 -11.01 4.95 -1.98
CA ASN A 10 -10.73 6.36 -1.73
C ASN A 10 -9.22 6.60 -1.45
N ASP A 11 -8.51 5.67 -0.81
CA ASP A 11 -7.05 5.82 -0.63
C ASP A 11 -6.29 5.78 -1.97
N LEU A 12 -6.66 4.88 -2.87
CA LEU A 12 -6.08 4.81 -4.22
C LEU A 12 -6.40 6.07 -5.02
N GLU A 13 -7.64 6.57 -4.93
CA GLU A 13 -8.04 7.83 -5.56
C GLU A 13 -7.23 9.02 -5.01
N ASN A 14 -7.02 9.09 -3.69
CA ASN A 14 -6.18 10.12 -3.09
C ASN A 14 -4.72 10.04 -3.54
N ILE A 15 -4.17 8.84 -3.73
CA ILE A 15 -2.84 8.63 -4.30
C ILE A 15 -2.80 9.14 -5.75
N LEU A 16 -3.79 8.77 -6.57
CA LEU A 16 -3.93 9.22 -7.95
C LEU A 16 -3.94 10.75 -8.02
N ILE A 17 -4.88 11.38 -7.30
CA ILE A 17 -5.06 12.83 -7.27
C ILE A 17 -3.78 13.53 -6.81
N HIS A 18 -3.11 13.00 -5.78
CA HIS A 18 -1.88 13.61 -5.29
C HIS A 18 -0.76 13.57 -6.34
N ILE A 19 -0.56 12.44 -7.01
CA ILE A 19 0.50 12.32 -8.02
C ILE A 19 0.15 13.17 -9.23
N THR A 20 -1.08 13.11 -9.74
CA THR A 20 -1.52 13.92 -10.89
C THR A 20 -1.36 15.42 -10.64
N LYS A 21 -1.61 15.89 -9.41
CA LYS A 21 -1.43 17.31 -9.05
C LYS A 21 0.03 17.76 -8.98
N ASN A 22 0.98 16.86 -8.72
CA ASN A 22 2.38 17.21 -8.47
C ASN A 22 3.35 16.72 -9.56
N PHE A 23 2.92 15.77 -10.38
CA PHE A 23 3.74 15.10 -11.40
C PHE A 23 2.93 14.97 -12.69
N ASP A 24 2.49 13.76 -13.04
CA ASP A 24 1.80 13.46 -14.29
C ASP A 24 0.75 12.35 -14.11
N ILE A 25 -0.30 12.37 -14.94
CA ILE A 25 -1.43 11.44 -14.86
C ILE A 25 -1.08 10.00 -15.28
N ASP A 26 -0.17 9.82 -16.23
CA ASP A 26 0.23 8.49 -16.71
C ASP A 26 1.01 7.79 -15.60
N LEU A 27 1.92 8.52 -14.94
CA LEU A 27 2.65 8.03 -13.77
C LEU A 27 1.69 7.68 -12.61
N ALA A 28 0.70 8.54 -12.35
CA ALA A 28 -0.30 8.29 -11.31
C ALA A 28 -1.07 6.99 -11.57
N SER A 29 -1.48 6.79 -12.82
CA SER A 29 -2.22 5.61 -13.27
C SER A 29 -1.37 4.35 -13.18
N GLU A 30 -0.12 4.40 -13.66
CA GLU A 30 0.83 3.27 -13.57
C GLU A 30 1.02 2.82 -12.12
N ILE A 31 1.18 3.76 -11.19
CA ILE A 31 1.37 3.43 -9.77
C ILE A 31 0.12 2.79 -9.18
N VAL A 32 -1.06 3.36 -9.42
CA VAL A 32 -2.32 2.85 -8.85
C VAL A 32 -2.65 1.47 -9.42
N TYR A 33 -2.60 1.28 -10.73
CA TYR A 33 -2.82 -0.03 -11.34
C TYR A 33 -1.77 -1.04 -10.90
N GLY A 34 -0.50 -0.63 -10.78
CA GLY A 34 0.54 -1.49 -10.25
C GLY A 34 0.28 -1.95 -8.81
N ILE A 35 -0.32 -1.11 -7.95
CA ILE A 35 -0.73 -1.50 -6.60
C ILE A 35 -1.85 -2.55 -6.66
N ILE A 36 -2.86 -2.32 -7.49
CA ILE A 36 -4.01 -3.23 -7.65
C ILE A 36 -3.53 -4.59 -8.15
N ASP A 37 -2.85 -4.62 -9.29
CA ASP A 37 -2.37 -5.84 -9.94
C ASP A 37 -1.47 -6.64 -9.01
N TYR A 38 -0.49 -5.98 -8.38
CA TYR A 38 0.40 -6.64 -7.43
C TYR A 38 -0.38 -7.27 -6.28
N THR A 39 -1.33 -6.54 -5.71
CA THR A 39 -2.13 -7.01 -4.57
C THR A 39 -2.98 -8.22 -4.98
N GLU A 40 -3.67 -8.13 -6.11
CA GLU A 40 -4.57 -9.18 -6.57
C GLU A 40 -3.82 -10.43 -6.99
N ILE A 41 -2.73 -10.30 -7.76
CA ILE A 41 -1.88 -11.43 -8.16
C ILE A 41 -1.25 -12.10 -6.93
N THR A 42 -0.74 -11.31 -5.99
CA THR A 42 -0.06 -11.84 -4.80
C THR A 42 -1.03 -12.61 -3.91
N LEU A 43 -2.17 -12.01 -3.58
CA LEU A 43 -3.14 -12.60 -2.65
C LEU A 43 -3.94 -13.74 -3.27
N THR A 44 -4.15 -13.74 -4.58
CA THR A 44 -4.75 -14.88 -5.29
C THR A 44 -3.84 -16.10 -5.23
N LYS A 45 -2.51 -15.90 -5.34
CA LYS A 45 -1.53 -17.00 -5.24
C LYS A 45 -1.31 -17.46 -3.81
N ASN A 46 -1.21 -16.51 -2.87
CA ASN A 46 -0.95 -16.79 -1.47
C ASN A 46 -1.64 -15.74 -0.56
N PRO A 47 -2.80 -16.09 0.03
CA PRO A 47 -3.50 -15.25 1.00
C PRO A 47 -2.66 -14.81 2.21
N LEU A 48 -1.64 -15.60 2.58
CA LEU A 48 -0.79 -15.38 3.75
C LEU A 48 0.53 -14.69 3.39
N ALA A 49 0.65 -14.09 2.20
CA ALA A 49 1.87 -13.42 1.75
C ALA A 49 2.23 -12.17 2.58
N GLY A 50 1.27 -11.56 3.26
CA GLY A 50 1.45 -10.38 4.09
C GLY A 50 2.05 -10.66 5.46
N LYS A 51 2.77 -9.68 5.99
CA LYS A 51 3.27 -9.71 7.37
C LYS A 51 2.14 -9.32 8.33
N LEU A 52 1.86 -10.16 9.33
CA LEU A 52 0.93 -9.83 10.40
C LEU A 52 1.35 -8.57 11.17
N LEU A 53 0.39 -7.74 11.54
CA LEU A 53 0.65 -6.58 12.37
C LEU A 53 0.80 -7.00 13.83
N THR A 54 1.87 -6.55 14.49
CA THR A 54 2.09 -6.78 15.93
C THR A 54 1.02 -6.11 16.79
N SER A 55 0.47 -4.98 16.32
CA SER A 55 -0.60 -4.25 17.00
C SER A 55 -1.97 -4.90 16.85
N ASN A 56 -2.20 -5.67 15.78
CA ASN A 56 -3.46 -6.38 15.56
C ASN A 56 -3.23 -7.60 14.65
N PRO A 57 -3.14 -8.82 15.20
CA PRO A 57 -2.78 -10.02 14.45
C PRO A 57 -3.86 -10.49 13.46
N LEU A 58 -5.04 -9.86 13.46
CA LEU A 58 -6.10 -10.14 12.47
C LEU A 58 -5.83 -9.43 11.13
N PHE A 59 -4.85 -8.54 11.07
CA PHE A 59 -4.51 -7.77 9.88
C PHE A 59 -3.10 -8.11 9.41
N ALA A 60 -2.98 -8.20 8.10
CA ALA A 60 -1.72 -8.42 7.40
C ALA A 60 -1.38 -7.20 6.54
N LYS A 61 -0.09 -7.05 6.25
CA LYS A 61 0.47 -5.97 5.46
C LYS A 61 1.31 -6.51 4.31
N LEU A 62 1.01 -6.03 3.12
CA LEU A 62 1.88 -6.11 1.94
C LEU A 62 2.57 -4.77 1.70
N VAL A 63 3.70 -4.82 0.99
CA VAL A 63 4.43 -3.63 0.56
C VAL A 63 4.73 -3.73 -0.93
N TYR A 64 4.38 -2.69 -1.68
CA TYR A 64 4.67 -2.57 -3.11
C TYR A 64 5.21 -1.18 -3.43
N LYS A 65 6.44 -1.11 -3.97
CA LYS A 65 7.15 0.14 -4.29
C LYS A 65 7.11 1.19 -3.15
N GLY A 66 7.11 0.74 -1.90
CA GLY A 66 7.04 1.58 -0.70
C GLY A 66 5.64 1.96 -0.22
N ASN A 67 4.59 1.63 -0.98
CA ASN A 67 3.20 1.74 -0.55
C ASN A 67 2.84 0.54 0.33
N SER A 68 2.07 0.77 1.38
CA SER A 68 1.64 -0.25 2.32
C SER A 68 0.18 -0.60 2.07
N ILE A 69 -0.11 -1.88 1.86
CA ILE A 69 -1.46 -2.39 1.60
C ILE A 69 -1.86 -3.22 2.81
N TYR A 70 -2.99 -2.88 3.43
CA TYR A 70 -3.47 -3.53 4.65
C TYR A 70 -4.72 -4.34 4.34
N TYR A 71 -4.74 -5.59 4.76
CA TYR A 71 -5.82 -6.51 4.44
C TYR A 71 -6.07 -7.52 5.56
N CYS A 72 -7.27 -8.13 5.54
CA CYS A 72 -7.63 -9.22 6.44
C CYS A 72 -8.57 -10.21 5.73
N GLU A 73 -8.65 -11.42 6.25
CA GLU A 73 -9.68 -12.38 5.84
C GLU A 73 -10.93 -12.17 6.70
N ASN A 74 -12.09 -12.08 6.06
CA ASN A 74 -13.36 -12.07 6.77
C ASN A 74 -13.71 -13.49 7.24
N PRO A 75 -13.95 -13.70 8.55
CA PRO A 75 -14.19 -15.04 9.09
C PRO A 75 -15.46 -15.71 8.53
N THR A 76 -16.44 -14.92 8.10
CA THR A 76 -17.77 -15.39 7.66
C THR A 76 -17.75 -15.84 6.21
N ASP A 77 -17.32 -14.98 5.28
CA ASP A 77 -17.39 -15.24 3.84
C ASP A 77 -16.06 -15.71 3.23
N LYS A 78 -14.99 -15.79 4.05
CA LYS A 78 -13.63 -16.19 3.67
C LYS A 78 -13.03 -15.36 2.53
N ASN A 79 -13.56 -14.16 2.31
CA ASN A 79 -12.98 -13.23 1.35
C ASN A 79 -11.86 -12.41 1.99
N LEU A 80 -10.89 -12.03 1.16
CA LEU A 80 -9.83 -11.11 1.57
C LEU A 80 -10.32 -9.68 1.30
N TYR A 81 -10.32 -8.86 2.35
CA TYR A 81 -10.71 -7.47 2.28
C TYR A 81 -9.48 -6.59 2.33
N ILE A 82 -9.30 -5.75 1.32
CA ILE A 82 -8.32 -4.67 1.35
C ILE A 82 -8.94 -3.49 2.11
N VAL A 83 -8.40 -3.20 3.29
CA VAL A 83 -9.02 -2.32 4.28
C VAL A 83 -8.61 -0.87 4.04
N TYR A 84 -7.32 -0.64 3.77
CA TYR A 84 -6.81 0.68 3.40
C TYR A 84 -5.45 0.57 2.71
N VAL A 85 -5.11 1.60 1.94
CA VAL A 85 -3.82 1.73 1.27
C VAL A 85 -3.13 2.97 1.79
N GLN A 86 -1.87 2.83 2.16
CA GLN A 86 -1.07 3.95 2.65
C GLN A 86 0.07 4.23 1.68
N ALA A 87 0.04 5.42 1.08
CA ALA A 87 1.12 5.91 0.24
C ALA A 87 2.44 5.96 1.03
N ARG A 88 3.57 5.76 0.33
CA ARG A 88 4.89 5.94 0.91
C ARG A 88 5.01 7.34 1.52
N LYS A 89 5.15 7.43 2.84
CA LYS A 89 5.50 8.68 3.51
C LYS A 89 7.01 8.87 3.50
N MET A 90 7.51 9.92 2.85
CA MET A 90 8.84 10.43 3.17
C MET A 90 8.77 11.11 4.53
N LYS A 91 9.10 10.40 5.62
CA LYS A 91 9.64 11.10 6.79
C LYS A 91 11.03 11.57 6.40
N PHE A 92 11.14 12.81 5.92
CA PHE A 92 12.43 13.45 5.73
C PHE A 92 13.14 13.41 7.09
N LYS A 93 14.21 12.64 7.21
CA LYS A 93 15.12 12.71 8.36
C LYS A 93 16.16 13.77 7.98
N PRO A 94 16.15 14.98 8.57
CA PRO A 94 17.05 16.06 8.19
C PRO A 94 18.53 15.80 8.55
N ARG A 95 18.87 14.63 9.10
CA ARG A 95 20.24 14.20 9.39
C ARG A 95 20.53 12.88 8.69
N ARG A 96 21.04 12.96 7.47
CA ARG A 96 21.75 11.85 6.80
C ARG A 96 23.14 12.23 6.30
N LEU A 97 23.48 13.52 6.33
CA LEU A 97 24.83 14.01 6.10
C LEU A 97 25.26 14.68 7.41
N ASN A 98 26.19 14.06 8.13
CA ASN A 98 27.04 14.82 9.03
C ASN A 98 28.10 15.46 8.14
N ASP A 99 28.32 16.76 8.28
CA ASP A 99 29.39 17.50 7.58
C ASP A 99 30.81 16.99 7.92
N ASN A 100 30.92 15.96 8.79
CA ASN A 100 32.16 15.30 9.17
C ASN A 100 32.55 14.12 8.26
N GLU A 101 31.74 13.74 7.27
CA GLU A 101 32.09 12.71 6.27
C GLU A 101 32.54 13.31 4.92
N VAL A 102 32.64 14.65 4.85
CA VAL A 102 33.29 15.36 3.74
C VAL A 102 34.52 16.06 4.31
N ALA A 103 35.54 15.27 4.59
CA ALA A 103 36.91 15.73 4.86
C ALA A 103 37.83 15.18 3.77
#